data_AF-A0A662KK77-F1
#
_entry.id   AF-A0A662KK77-F1
#
_cell.length_a   1.000
_cell.length_b   1.000
_cell.length_c   1.000
_cell.angle_alpha   90.00
_cell.angle_beta   90.00
_cell.angle_gamma   90.00
#
_symmetry.space_group_name_H-M   'P 1'
#
loop_
_entity.id
_entity.type
_entity.pdbx_description
1 polymer ?
#
loop_
_entity_poly.entity_id
_entity_poly.type
_entity_poly.pdbx_seq_one_letter_code
_entity_poly.pdbx_strand_id
1 'polypeptide(L)'
;MKKELAIGVVLLMLFSHFVITAETAGKHPLPSSILCHDEDIHQYENITRLEWISPHGELPGTYEEYISKHPLQPARFSSSADEHAALAAAHDISILVEDGLYDDIKTQLDQFVADMEMEGHSVVLQTVSGGTPEEIKTWIKTQYFQGSSGIILI
;
A
#
# COMPACT_ATOMS: atom_id res chain seq x y z
N MET A 1 30.04 17.25 28.51
CA MET A 1 29.28 16.38 29.43
C MET A 1 27.79 16.70 29.28
N LYS A 2 27.01 15.66 28.94
CA LYS A 2 25.55 15.48 29.09
C LYS A 2 24.60 16.25 28.15
N LYS A 3 23.92 15.42 27.34
CA LYS A 3 22.67 15.66 26.59
C LYS A 3 21.51 15.25 27.50
N GLU A 4 20.36 15.94 27.45
CA GLU A 4 19.01 15.49 27.89
C GLU A 4 18.06 16.40 27.08
N LEU A 5 17.32 16.05 26.02
CA LEU A 5 16.25 15.06 25.77
C LEU A 5 15.11 15.08 26.80
N ALA A 6 13.97 15.66 26.40
CA ALA A 6 12.68 15.38 27.01
C ALA A 6 11.67 15.12 25.87
N ILE A 7 11.51 13.83 25.57
CA ILE A 7 10.43 13.25 24.77
C ILE A 7 9.20 13.18 25.68
N GLY A 8 8.06 13.67 25.19
CA GLY A 8 6.76 13.51 25.82
C GLY A 8 5.77 12.96 24.82
N VAL A 9 5.86 11.66 24.53
CA VAL A 9 4.82 10.89 23.84
C VAL A 9 3.85 10.37 24.90
N VAL A 10 2.58 10.76 24.81
CA VAL A 10 1.49 10.12 25.55
C VAL A 10 0.65 9.32 24.57
N LEU A 11 0.89 8.02 24.65
CA LEU A 11 0.07 6.85 24.33
C LEU A 11 -1.46 7.09 24.47
N LEU A 12 -2.29 6.57 23.55
CA LEU A 12 -3.18 5.41 23.79
C LEU A 12 -4.25 5.23 22.69
N MET A 13 -4.03 4.18 21.89
CA MET A 13 -4.96 3.17 21.35
C MET A 13 -6.44 3.51 21.10
N LEU A 14 -6.92 3.16 19.91
CA LEU A 14 -8.06 2.23 19.77
C LEU A 14 -7.84 1.29 18.57
N PHE A 15 -7.59 0.02 18.89
CA PHE A 15 -7.70 -1.11 17.97
C PHE A 15 -9.15 -1.27 17.51
N SER A 16 -9.36 -1.52 16.21
CA SER A 16 -10.47 -2.37 15.78
C SER A 16 -10.02 -3.24 14.62
N HIS A 17 -10.21 -4.53 14.79
CA HIS A 17 -9.74 -5.64 13.98
C HIS A 17 -10.19 -5.54 12.51
N PHE A 18 -9.24 -5.61 11.59
CA PHE A 18 -9.54 -6.05 10.22
C PHE A 18 -8.57 -7.16 9.82
N VAL A 19 -9.03 -8.40 9.95
CA VAL A 19 -8.36 -9.58 9.43
C VAL A 19 -8.85 -9.77 7.99
N ILE A 20 -7.97 -9.62 7.01
CA ILE A 20 -8.26 -10.02 5.63
C ILE A 20 -7.65 -11.41 5.40
N THR A 21 -8.49 -12.43 5.45
CA THR A 21 -8.14 -13.77 4.97
C THR A 21 -8.25 -13.76 3.45
N ALA A 22 -7.12 -13.84 2.75
CA ALA A 22 -7.10 -14.06 1.30
C ALA A 22 -7.23 -15.56 1.03
N GLU A 23 -8.39 -16.01 0.55
CA GLU A 23 -8.59 -17.38 0.08
C GLU A 23 -8.56 -17.45 -1.45
N THR A 24 -8.04 -18.58 -1.93
CA THR A 24 -7.39 -18.77 -3.22
C THR A 24 -8.37 -19.00 -4.37
N ALA A 25 -7.91 -18.72 -5.58
CA ALA A 25 -8.62 -18.94 -6.83
C ALA A 25 -9.07 -20.40 -7.03
N GLY A 26 -10.38 -20.58 -7.20
CA GLY A 26 -10.99 -21.76 -7.81
C GLY A 26 -12.11 -21.32 -8.74
N LYS A 27 -12.06 -21.73 -10.00
CA LYS A 27 -13.15 -21.57 -10.98
C LYS A 27 -14.43 -22.20 -10.41
N HIS A 28 -15.31 -21.39 -9.85
CA HIS A 28 -16.70 -21.72 -9.59
C HIS A 28 -17.56 -20.59 -10.15
N PRO A 29 -18.67 -20.88 -10.87
CA PRO A 29 -19.59 -19.83 -11.29
C PRO A 29 -20.10 -19.13 -10.03
N LEU A 30 -19.92 -17.81 -9.97
CA LEU A 30 -20.35 -16.99 -8.85
C LEU A 30 -21.81 -17.30 -8.53
N PRO A 31 -22.15 -17.81 -7.33
CA PRO A 31 -23.53 -17.91 -6.93
C PRO A 31 -24.09 -16.49 -6.80
N SER A 32 -25.26 -16.27 -7.37
CA SER A 32 -26.03 -15.01 -7.42
C SER A 32 -26.49 -14.48 -6.05
N SER A 33 -25.76 -14.79 -4.99
CA SER A 33 -26.17 -14.60 -3.61
C SER A 33 -24.98 -14.15 -2.75
N ILE A 34 -24.38 -13.02 -3.11
CA ILE A 34 -24.03 -12.02 -2.08
C ILE A 34 -25.30 -11.18 -1.93
N LEU A 35 -26.33 -11.78 -1.35
CA LEU A 35 -27.50 -11.08 -0.87
C LEU A 35 -27.04 -10.31 0.36
N CYS A 36 -26.84 -9.00 0.20
CA CYS A 36 -26.85 -8.07 1.31
C CYS A 36 -28.09 -8.38 2.17
N HIS A 37 -27.90 -8.47 3.48
CA HIS A 37 -29.02 -8.63 4.42
C HIS A 37 -30.03 -7.51 4.16
N ASP A 38 -31.23 -7.90 3.74
CA ASP A 38 -32.35 -7.07 3.34
C ASP A 38 -33.17 -6.65 4.59
N GLU A 39 -32.48 -6.03 5.56
CA GLU A 39 -33.14 -5.31 6.65
C GLU A 39 -32.47 -3.94 6.78
N ASP A 40 -33.27 -2.91 6.50
CA ASP A 40 -32.99 -1.46 6.49
C ASP A 40 -32.53 -0.80 5.16
N ILE A 41 -33.31 -1.03 4.08
CA ILE A 41 -33.10 -0.40 2.75
C ILE A 41 -33.56 1.08 2.68
N HIS A 42 -34.25 1.61 3.70
CA HIS A 42 -34.89 2.92 3.59
C HIS A 42 -34.00 4.14 3.87
N GLN A 43 -32.73 3.98 4.25
CA GLN A 43 -31.88 5.11 4.65
C GLN A 43 -31.06 5.75 3.51
N TYR A 44 -31.04 5.14 2.31
CA TYR A 44 -30.17 5.56 1.21
C TYR A 44 -30.90 6.08 -0.03
N GLU A 45 -32.24 6.15 -0.02
CA GLU A 45 -33.04 6.62 -1.18
C GLU A 45 -32.79 8.10 -1.54
N ASN A 46 -32.16 8.88 -0.65
CA ASN A 46 -31.97 10.33 -0.83
C ASN A 46 -30.52 10.79 -0.69
N ILE A 47 -29.55 9.94 -1.07
CA ILE A 47 -28.16 10.40 -1.21
C ILE A 47 -27.97 10.95 -2.62
N THR A 48 -27.63 12.24 -2.70
CA THR A 48 -27.24 12.87 -3.97
C THR A 48 -25.99 12.17 -4.50
N ARG A 49 -26.11 11.57 -5.69
CA ARG A 49 -24.98 10.96 -6.38
C ARG A 49 -23.93 12.03 -6.68
N LEU A 50 -22.68 11.75 -6.31
CA LEU A 50 -21.56 12.63 -6.68
C LEU A 50 -21.41 12.63 -8.20
N GLU A 51 -21.24 13.82 -8.75
CA GLU A 51 -21.00 14.04 -10.17
C GLU A 51 -19.53 14.36 -10.40
N TRP A 52 -19.02 13.94 -11.56
CA TRP A 52 -17.68 14.32 -11.99
C TRP A 52 -17.70 15.76 -12.50
N ILE A 53 -16.87 16.62 -11.92
CA ILE A 53 -16.73 18.01 -12.33
C ILE A 53 -15.29 18.23 -12.81
N SER A 54 -15.11 18.56 -14.09
CA SER A 54 -13.83 19.00 -14.67
C SER A 54 -13.94 20.47 -15.11
N PRO A 55 -12.91 21.31 -14.93
CA PRO A 55 -12.88 22.71 -15.38
C PRO A 55 -13.19 22.90 -16.87
N HIS A 56 -12.93 21.89 -17.69
CA HIS A 56 -13.12 21.92 -19.14
C HIS A 56 -14.18 20.91 -19.62
N GLY A 57 -14.96 20.33 -18.71
CA GLY A 57 -16.01 19.35 -19.05
C GLY A 57 -15.46 17.99 -19.50
N GLU A 58 -14.20 17.70 -19.21
CA GLU A 58 -13.57 16.43 -19.56
C GLU A 58 -14.12 15.31 -18.68
N LEU A 59 -14.39 14.16 -19.31
CA LEU A 59 -14.70 12.93 -18.61
C LEU A 59 -13.41 12.30 -18.08
N PRO A 60 -13.48 11.49 -17.00
CA PRO A 60 -12.34 10.70 -16.57
C PRO A 60 -11.94 9.75 -17.71
N GLY A 61 -10.63 9.67 -17.99
CA GLY A 61 -10.11 8.74 -18.99
C GLY A 61 -10.28 7.28 -18.55
N THR A 62 -10.17 6.35 -19.51
CA THR A 62 -10.19 4.91 -19.21
C THR A 62 -8.79 4.37 -18.93
N TYR A 63 -8.72 3.18 -18.32
CA TYR A 63 -7.46 2.49 -18.13
C TYR A 63 -6.78 2.13 -19.47
N GLU A 64 -7.56 1.75 -20.49
CA GLU A 64 -7.02 1.48 -21.82
C GLU A 64 -6.39 2.74 -22.44
N GLU A 65 -7.04 3.89 -22.29
CA GLU A 65 -6.49 5.17 -22.76
C GLU A 65 -5.19 5.53 -22.03
N TYR A 66 -5.14 5.29 -20.71
CA TYR A 66 -3.93 5.49 -19.92
C TYR A 66 -2.78 4.61 -20.41
N ILE A 67 -2.99 3.31 -20.55
CA ILE A 67 -1.94 2.37 -20.99
C ILE A 67 -1.50 2.62 -22.43
N SER A 68 -2.38 3.14 -23.29
CA SER A 68 -1.99 3.54 -24.66
C SER A 68 -0.94 4.66 -24.68
N LYS A 69 -1.00 5.59 -23.70
CA LYS A 69 -0.06 6.71 -23.53
C LYS A 69 1.12 6.36 -22.64
N HIS A 70 0.93 5.39 -21.75
CA HIS A 70 1.90 4.92 -20.78
C HIS A 70 2.06 3.39 -20.89
N PRO A 71 2.77 2.90 -21.93
CA PRO A 71 2.98 1.48 -22.10
C PRO A 71 3.67 0.87 -20.89
N LEU A 72 3.20 -0.31 -20.47
CA LEU A 72 3.80 -1.04 -19.36
C LEU A 72 5.26 -1.37 -19.67
N GLN A 73 6.13 -1.08 -18.70
CA GLN A 73 7.54 -1.42 -18.74
C GLN A 73 7.83 -2.52 -17.73
N PRO A 74 8.79 -3.42 -17.99
CA PRO A 74 9.20 -4.42 -17.00
C PRO A 74 9.68 -3.75 -15.71
N ALA A 75 9.35 -4.36 -14.56
CA ALA A 75 9.77 -3.84 -13.26
C ALA A 75 11.29 -3.94 -13.10
N ARG A 76 11.90 -2.90 -12.55
CA ARG A 76 13.28 -2.96 -12.01
C ARG A 76 13.23 -2.53 -10.56
N PHE A 77 13.41 -3.49 -9.68
CA PHE A 77 13.49 -3.24 -8.26
C PHE A 77 14.93 -2.95 -7.88
N SER A 78 15.16 -1.97 -6.99
CA SER A 78 16.48 -1.80 -6.40
C SER A 78 16.83 -3.02 -5.55
N SER A 79 18.12 -3.37 -5.51
CA SER A 79 18.61 -4.29 -4.48
C SER A 79 18.31 -3.66 -3.13
N SER A 80 17.73 -4.41 -2.20
CA SER A 80 17.62 -3.95 -0.81
C SER A 80 19.01 -3.49 -0.38
N ALA A 81 19.15 -2.21 -0.02
CA ALA A 81 20.45 -1.61 0.30
C ALA A 81 21.21 -2.38 1.40
N ASP A 82 20.49 -3.22 2.15
CA ASP A 82 21.02 -4.16 3.11
C ASP A 82 21.12 -5.60 2.56
N GLU A 83 22.06 -5.85 1.65
CA GLU A 83 22.63 -7.21 1.50
C GLU A 83 23.36 -7.67 2.79
N HIS A 84 23.47 -6.81 3.80
CA HIS A 84 24.05 -7.09 5.12
C HIS A 84 23.03 -7.29 6.26
N ALA A 85 21.72 -7.09 6.04
CA ALA A 85 20.69 -7.51 6.99
C ALA A 85 20.40 -9.00 6.78
N ALA A 86 21.28 -9.79 7.40
CA ALA A 86 21.25 -11.24 7.44
C ALA A 86 19.84 -11.82 7.57
N LEU A 87 19.51 -12.74 6.66
CA LEU A 87 18.84 -13.99 6.97
C LEU A 87 17.62 -13.87 7.93
N ALA A 88 16.42 -13.68 7.36
CA ALA A 88 15.15 -14.03 7.99
C ALA A 88 14.77 -13.25 9.26
N ALA A 89 15.06 -11.95 9.33
CA ALA A 89 14.23 -11.09 10.16
C ALA A 89 12.90 -10.90 9.42
N ALA A 90 11.81 -11.44 9.95
CA ALA A 90 10.48 -11.08 9.48
C ALA A 90 10.34 -9.57 9.66
N HIS A 91 10.09 -8.85 8.56
CA HIS A 91 9.83 -7.43 8.59
C HIS A 91 8.34 -7.21 8.67
N ASP A 92 7.89 -6.22 9.44
CA ASP A 92 6.46 -6.00 9.68
C ASP A 92 5.83 -5.13 8.59
N ILE A 93 6.62 -4.22 8.00
CA ILE A 93 6.15 -3.23 7.03
C ILE A 93 7.09 -3.21 5.83
N SER A 94 6.55 -3.34 4.62
CA SER A 94 7.30 -3.17 3.39
C SER A 94 6.79 -1.98 2.59
N ILE A 95 7.70 -1.10 2.19
CA ILE A 95 7.42 0.12 1.44
C ILE A 95 8.04 -0.03 0.06
N LEU A 96 7.22 0.15 -0.98
CA LEU A 96 7.65 0.21 -2.37
C LEU A 96 7.42 1.60 -2.92
N VAL A 97 8.49 2.24 -3.42
CA VAL A 97 8.45 3.62 -3.91
C VAL A 97 8.86 3.69 -5.38
N GLU A 98 8.17 4.49 -6.17
CA GLU A 98 8.60 4.78 -7.54
C GLU A 98 9.97 5.47 -7.57
N ASP A 99 10.89 4.95 -8.38
CA ASP A 99 12.31 5.35 -8.38
C ASP A 99 12.52 6.83 -8.75
N GLY A 100 11.75 7.35 -9.70
CA GLY A 100 11.79 8.76 -10.09
C GLY A 100 11.24 9.71 -9.02
N LEU A 101 10.38 9.24 -8.13
CA LEU A 101 9.86 10.01 -6.98
C LEU A 101 10.77 9.92 -5.75
N TYR A 102 11.56 8.85 -5.63
CA TYR A 102 12.30 8.52 -4.41
C TYR A 102 13.21 9.66 -3.93
N ASP A 103 14.00 10.25 -4.85
CA ASP A 103 14.95 11.31 -4.51
C ASP A 103 14.25 12.57 -3.98
N ASP A 104 13.04 12.88 -4.48
CA ASP A 104 12.28 14.06 -4.08
C ASP A 104 11.67 13.94 -2.68
N ILE A 105 11.37 12.71 -2.24
CA ILE A 105 10.71 12.43 -0.96
C ILE A 105 11.61 11.77 0.07
N LYS A 106 12.88 11.52 -0.27
CA LYS A 106 13.80 10.70 0.52
C LYS A 106 13.88 11.16 1.98
N THR A 107 13.98 12.47 2.22
CA THR A 107 14.15 13.00 3.58
C THR A 107 12.92 12.74 4.45
N GLN A 108 11.72 12.90 3.89
CA GLN A 108 10.46 12.64 4.57
C GLN A 108 10.27 11.14 4.81
N LEU A 109 10.69 10.33 3.85
CA LEU A 109 10.61 8.89 3.93
C LEU A 109 11.58 8.30 4.95
N ASP A 110 12.83 8.80 5.00
CA ASP A 110 13.80 8.43 6.04
C ASP A 110 13.26 8.76 7.44
N GLN A 111 12.62 9.93 7.61
CA GLN A 111 11.99 10.30 8.87
C GLN A 111 10.83 9.35 9.22
N PHE A 112 9.98 9.03 8.26
CA PHE A 112 8.87 8.09 8.46
C PHE A 112 9.38 6.70 8.88
N VAL A 113 10.42 6.18 8.20
CA VAL A 113 11.04 4.90 8.56
C VAL A 113 11.60 4.95 9.98
N ALA A 114 12.33 6.01 10.34
CA ALA A 114 12.89 6.17 11.67
C ALA A 114 11.81 6.24 12.77
N ASP A 115 10.68 6.89 12.50
CA ASP A 115 9.55 6.96 13.42
C ASP A 115 8.93 5.57 13.63
N MET A 116 8.70 4.81 12.55
CA MET A 116 8.18 3.44 12.64
C MET A 116 9.12 2.50 13.38
N GLU A 117 10.44 2.61 13.15
CA GLU A 117 11.45 1.82 13.87
C GLU A 117 11.51 2.18 15.35
N MET A 118 11.32 3.46 15.69
CA MET A 118 11.24 3.91 17.09
C MET A 118 10.02 3.36 17.82
N GLU A 119 8.92 3.14 17.10
CA GLU A 119 7.72 2.45 17.60
C GLU A 119 7.91 0.93 17.72
N GLY A 120 9.03 0.39 17.24
CA GLY A 120 9.40 -1.01 17.32
C GLY A 120 9.02 -1.84 16.09
N HIS A 121 8.62 -1.20 14.99
CA HIS A 121 8.35 -1.89 13.73
C HIS A 121 9.64 -2.12 12.94
N SER A 122 9.73 -3.27 12.26
CA SER A 122 10.79 -3.48 11.27
C SER A 122 10.30 -3.10 9.88
N VAL A 123 10.97 -2.15 9.23
CA VAL A 123 10.58 -1.60 7.93
C VAL A 123 11.59 -1.99 6.85
N VAL A 124 11.09 -2.45 5.70
CA VAL A 124 11.87 -2.62 4.48
C VAL A 124 11.44 -1.59 3.46
N LEU A 125 12.42 -0.87 2.92
CA LEU A 125 12.21 0.10 1.87
C LEU A 125 12.89 -0.35 0.58
N GLN A 126 12.13 -0.38 -0.50
CA GLN A 126 12.62 -0.74 -1.83
C GLN A 126 12.06 0.25 -2.86
N THR A 127 12.86 0.54 -3.89
CA THR A 127 12.42 1.37 -5.02
C THR A 127 12.11 0.50 -6.23
N VAL A 128 11.22 0.98 -7.10
CA VAL A 128 10.86 0.32 -8.36
C VAL A 128 10.74 1.34 -9.49
N SER A 129 11.30 1.01 -10.65
CA SER A 129 11.00 1.71 -11.90
C SER A 129 10.14 0.81 -12.79
N GLY A 130 9.07 1.36 -13.36
CA GLY A 130 8.13 0.62 -14.20
C GLY A 130 7.37 -0.47 -13.42
N GLY A 131 6.96 -1.52 -14.13
CA GLY A 131 6.30 -2.69 -13.56
C GLY A 131 4.92 -2.96 -14.15
N THR A 132 4.68 -4.22 -14.44
CA THR A 132 3.33 -4.73 -14.73
C THR A 132 2.55 -4.96 -13.43
N PRO A 133 1.21 -4.90 -13.48
CA PRO A 133 0.39 -5.24 -12.31
C PRO A 133 0.73 -6.61 -11.71
N GLU A 134 1.11 -7.58 -12.53
CA GLU A 134 1.49 -8.94 -12.13
C GLU A 134 2.81 -8.96 -11.36
N GLU A 135 3.81 -8.20 -11.81
CA GLU A 135 5.10 -8.08 -11.12
C GLU A 135 4.95 -7.41 -9.75
N ILE A 136 4.18 -6.33 -9.66
CA ILE A 136 3.90 -5.66 -8.38
C ILE A 136 3.14 -6.58 -7.44
N LYS A 137 2.11 -7.30 -7.92
CA LYS A 137 1.41 -8.33 -7.12
C LYS A 137 2.35 -9.43 -6.64
N THR A 138 3.31 -9.83 -7.47
CA THR A 138 4.29 -10.85 -7.11
C THR A 138 5.20 -10.34 -6.00
N TRP A 139 5.68 -9.10 -6.11
CA TRP A 139 6.46 -8.45 -5.05
C TRP A 139 5.68 -8.41 -3.73
N ILE A 140 4.42 -7.96 -3.74
CA ILE A 140 3.55 -7.91 -2.55
C ILE A 140 3.42 -9.28 -1.89
N LYS A 141 3.18 -10.33 -2.68
CA LYS A 141 3.07 -11.71 -2.17
C LYS A 141 4.38 -12.16 -1.53
N THR A 142 5.52 -11.87 -2.16
CA THR A 142 6.83 -12.20 -1.60
C THR A 142 7.03 -11.55 -0.24
N GLN A 143 6.73 -10.26 -0.10
CA GLN A 143 6.83 -9.55 1.17
C GLN A 143 5.92 -10.16 2.25
N TYR A 144 4.67 -10.46 1.89
CA TYR A 144 3.73 -11.12 2.79
C TYR A 144 4.23 -12.50 3.27
N PHE A 145 4.77 -13.33 2.36
CA PHE A 145 5.36 -14.62 2.74
C PHE A 145 6.65 -14.50 3.55
N GLN A 146 7.33 -13.35 3.49
CA GLN A 146 8.50 -13.03 4.32
C GLN A 146 8.14 -12.50 5.71
N GLY A 147 6.85 -12.31 6.01
CA GLY A 147 6.36 -11.91 7.33
C GLY A 147 5.77 -10.50 7.37
N SER A 148 5.75 -9.78 6.24
CA SER A 148 5.19 -8.42 6.17
C SER A 148 3.70 -8.41 6.43
N SER A 149 3.31 -7.62 7.43
CA SER A 149 1.93 -7.40 7.86
C SER A 149 1.31 -6.14 7.24
N GLY A 150 2.14 -5.22 6.76
CA GLY A 150 1.73 -3.96 6.16
C GLY A 150 2.51 -3.66 4.88
N ILE A 151 1.80 -3.25 3.83
CA ILE A 151 2.40 -2.87 2.55
C ILE A 151 2.00 -1.43 2.22
N ILE A 152 2.99 -0.60 1.92
CA ILE A 152 2.80 0.79 1.51
C ILE A 152 3.34 0.94 0.08
N LEU A 153 2.53 1.48 -0.82
CA LEU A 153 2.90 1.79 -2.20
C LEU A 153 2.89 3.31 -2.36
N ILE A 154 4.01 3.88 -2.81
CA ILE A 154 4.22 5.32 -2.99
C ILE A 154 4.61 5.61 -4.43
#